data_AF-A0AAD5C340-F1
#
_entry.id   AF-A0AAD5C340-F1
#
_cell.length_a   1.000
_cell.length_b   1.000
_cell.length_c   1.000
_cell.angle_alpha   90.00
_cell.angle_beta   90.00
_cell.angle_gamma   90.00
#
_symmetry.space_group_name_H-M   'P 1'
#
loop_
_entity.id
_entity.type
_entity.pdbx_description
1 polymer ?
#
loop_
_entity_poly.entity_id
_entity_poly.type
_entity_poly.pdbx_seq_one_letter_code
_entity_poly.pdbx_strand_id
1 'polypeptide(L)'
;MLELVYLIAAKNRYKGFLFMLQRFADSCTAFVPTSDILLMWITHKSYPIAYATDVKDMEENMSKIIESGEPVKEEDLEVMKKLWERVFDQPYEKAGCPAIDDAKPLIRWEVTDTDVNVKYRSLLPRFLLEVNMLVKQTAMPKTLQKDVSKEFLRFQFLRCHRDFKLNNLISTIPSNSWQKVVDLYCEFGTKGMVVELRRKGGVCINGSKLLESKTFMWNELLRAPSITLDGVIGQRFRVFVSITPPAQAPYLLKSVPDRVTDDSGAMVSEVILKMNQYRPQEGRWLSRTVLDHAGRECFVIRMRIAGGVWRRGSNKPTIVKREDRCIEIREGSWLYVAGSIGKAPEKVIATATPNTPTGQWRASWTFSTGHELSISSDMNFDIKTNTNDPQIRLLNGRQMQYQSEQNQDQEDGFVTIVRYSDEYPNGRATGLVNWKLSAMEFVPEEDAVFVLLVSMTILRSVTEMRREDVGSLLVRKRLKEANQGNRDWGSVFVVDSSSKSVYVKPWYWNAEAVMAREESGYVTKSYSVEECGDELYKQALFVK
;
A
#
# COMPACT_ATOMS: atom_id res chain seq x y z
N MET A 1 -22.61 0.77 -7.00
CA MET A 1 -22.97 2.04 -7.67
C MET A 1 -21.83 2.57 -8.56
N LEU A 2 -20.58 2.63 -8.08
CA LEU A 2 -19.44 3.11 -8.89
C LEU A 2 -19.08 2.20 -10.07
N GLU A 3 -19.18 0.88 -9.90
CA GLU A 3 -19.02 -0.09 -10.99
C GLU A 3 -20.03 0.14 -12.13
N LEU A 4 -21.27 0.51 -11.80
CA LEU A 4 -22.30 0.78 -12.79
C LEU A 4 -21.93 1.99 -13.67
N VAL A 5 -21.34 3.04 -13.09
CA VAL A 5 -20.86 4.22 -13.84
C VAL A 5 -19.74 3.81 -14.81
N TYR A 6 -18.81 2.98 -14.36
CA TYR A 6 -17.74 2.46 -15.20
C TYR A 6 -18.29 1.61 -16.36
N LEU A 7 -19.24 0.71 -16.10
CA LEU A 7 -19.88 -0.12 -17.13
C LEU A 7 -20.70 0.71 -18.13
N ILE A 8 -21.39 1.77 -17.68
CA ILE A 8 -22.09 2.71 -18.57
C ILE A 8 -21.10 3.43 -19.48
N ALA A 9 -19.96 3.88 -18.94
CA ALA A 9 -18.91 4.53 -19.71
C ALA A 9 -18.30 3.59 -20.76
N ALA A 10 -17.99 2.35 -20.37
CA ALA A 10 -17.48 1.31 -21.25
C ALA A 10 -18.47 0.99 -22.38
N LYS A 11 -19.77 0.86 -22.07
CA LYS A 11 -20.82 0.65 -23.08
C LYS A 11 -20.87 1.79 -24.11
N ASN A 12 -20.74 3.04 -23.67
CA ASN A 12 -20.72 4.18 -24.59
C ASN A 12 -19.49 4.18 -25.50
N ARG A 13 -18.32 3.78 -24.96
CA ARG A 13 -17.10 3.60 -25.76
C ARG A 13 -17.23 2.46 -26.76
N TYR A 14 -17.82 1.34 -26.36
CA TYR A 14 -18.10 0.22 -27.26
C TYR A 14 -18.99 0.63 -28.43
N LYS A 15 -20.03 1.43 -28.20
CA LYS A 15 -20.85 2.00 -29.29
C LYS A 15 -20.04 2.89 -30.22
N GLY A 16 -19.15 3.73 -29.67
CA GLY A 16 -18.22 4.54 -30.45
C GLY A 16 -17.27 3.68 -31.29
N PHE A 17 -16.81 2.56 -30.73
CA PHE A 17 -15.96 1.60 -31.43
C PHE A 17 -16.69 0.92 -32.60
N LEU A 18 -17.92 0.47 -32.40
CA LEU A 18 -18.76 -0.07 -33.49
C LEU A 18 -19.00 0.97 -34.59
N PHE A 19 -19.25 2.24 -34.22
CA PHE A 19 -19.34 3.33 -35.19
C PHE A 19 -18.04 3.48 -36.01
N MET A 20 -16.87 3.39 -35.36
CA MET A 20 -15.61 3.47 -36.09
C MET A 20 -15.42 2.28 -37.03
N LEU A 21 -15.74 1.07 -36.57
CA LEU A 21 -15.67 -0.14 -37.37
C LEU A 21 -16.52 -0.02 -38.64
N GLN A 22 -17.74 0.52 -38.52
CA GLN A 22 -18.63 0.72 -39.67
C GLN A 22 -18.11 1.77 -40.65
N ARG A 23 -17.58 2.89 -40.13
CA ARG A 23 -17.33 4.10 -40.92
C ARG A 23 -15.92 4.16 -41.49
N PHE A 24 -14.97 3.48 -40.87
CA PHE A 24 -13.53 3.58 -41.16
C PHE A 24 -12.86 2.22 -41.37
N ALA A 25 -13.63 1.18 -41.68
CA ALA A 25 -13.10 -0.15 -41.98
C ALA A 25 -12.00 -0.15 -43.07
N ASP A 26 -12.09 0.76 -44.04
CA ASP A 26 -11.11 0.87 -45.14
C ASP A 26 -9.83 1.60 -44.71
N SER A 27 -9.88 2.34 -43.60
CA SER A 27 -8.76 3.14 -43.10
C SER A 27 -7.90 2.39 -42.07
N CYS A 28 -8.36 1.23 -41.61
CA CYS A 28 -7.69 0.42 -40.58
C CYS A 28 -7.49 -1.00 -41.07
N THR A 29 -6.25 -1.49 -40.95
CA THR A 29 -5.86 -2.88 -41.19
C THR A 29 -6.37 -3.80 -40.08
N ALA A 30 -6.30 -3.33 -38.84
CA ALA A 30 -6.82 -4.00 -37.66
C ALA A 30 -7.44 -3.00 -36.69
N PHE A 31 -8.44 -3.45 -35.94
CA PHE A 31 -9.08 -2.69 -34.88
C PHE A 31 -8.66 -3.28 -33.53
N VAL A 32 -7.96 -2.47 -32.74
CA VAL A 32 -7.41 -2.88 -31.44
C VAL A 32 -8.32 -2.37 -30.32
N PRO A 33 -9.21 -3.20 -29.72
CA PRO A 33 -10.06 -2.74 -28.63
C PRO A 33 -9.26 -2.57 -27.33
N THR A 34 -9.63 -1.58 -26.52
CA THR A 34 -9.18 -1.49 -25.11
C THR A 34 -9.94 -2.50 -24.24
N SER A 35 -9.44 -2.84 -23.05
CA SER A 35 -10.05 -3.87 -22.20
C SER A 35 -11.54 -3.65 -21.87
N ASP A 36 -11.97 -2.41 -21.68
CA ASP A 36 -13.38 -2.05 -21.45
C ASP A 36 -14.26 -2.28 -22.68
N ILE A 37 -13.75 -1.97 -23.88
CA ILE A 37 -14.43 -2.21 -25.16
C ILE A 37 -14.51 -3.71 -25.42
N LEU A 38 -13.42 -4.44 -25.19
CA LEU A 38 -13.36 -5.89 -25.31
C LEU A 38 -14.35 -6.58 -24.37
N LEU A 39 -14.41 -6.15 -23.10
CA LEU A 39 -15.38 -6.65 -22.12
C LEU A 39 -16.81 -6.49 -22.61
N MET A 40 -17.16 -5.30 -23.12
CA MET A 40 -18.48 -5.02 -23.67
C MET A 40 -18.78 -5.85 -24.91
N TRP A 41 -17.78 -6.06 -25.77
CA TRP A 41 -17.91 -6.86 -26.98
C TRP A 41 -18.13 -8.35 -26.68
N ILE A 42 -17.35 -8.94 -25.76
CA ILE A 42 -17.52 -10.33 -25.31
C ILE A 42 -18.90 -10.49 -24.65
N THR A 43 -19.31 -9.52 -23.84
CA THR A 43 -20.65 -9.51 -23.23
C THR A 43 -21.71 -9.47 -24.32
N HIS A 44 -21.56 -8.64 -25.35
CA HIS A 44 -22.51 -8.58 -26.46
C HIS A 44 -22.57 -9.90 -27.25
N LYS A 45 -21.43 -10.54 -27.54
CA LYS A 45 -21.34 -11.88 -28.18
C LYS A 45 -22.10 -12.96 -27.39
N SER A 46 -22.21 -12.84 -26.06
CA SER A 46 -22.97 -13.78 -25.23
C SER A 46 -24.50 -13.72 -25.44
N TYR A 47 -25.01 -12.70 -26.16
CA TYR A 47 -26.42 -12.55 -26.55
C TYR A 47 -26.58 -12.70 -28.08
N PRO A 48 -26.58 -13.92 -28.63
CA PRO A 48 -26.37 -14.17 -30.06
C PRO A 48 -27.40 -13.52 -30.98
N ILE A 49 -28.68 -13.46 -30.57
CA ILE A 49 -29.75 -12.86 -31.38
C ILE A 49 -29.57 -11.35 -31.50
N ALA A 50 -29.30 -10.67 -30.38
CA ALA A 50 -29.05 -9.24 -30.36
C ALA A 50 -27.77 -8.91 -31.14
N TYR A 51 -26.70 -9.67 -30.88
CA TYR A 51 -25.42 -9.53 -31.57
C TYR A 51 -25.56 -9.64 -33.08
N ALA A 52 -26.15 -10.72 -33.58
CA ALA A 52 -26.34 -10.94 -35.02
C ALA A 52 -27.18 -9.82 -35.67
N THR A 53 -28.17 -9.28 -34.93
CA THR A 53 -28.99 -8.17 -35.43
C THR A 53 -28.18 -6.88 -35.53
N ASP A 54 -27.41 -6.55 -34.49
CA ASP A 54 -26.69 -5.29 -34.37
C ASP A 54 -25.44 -5.22 -35.28
N VAL A 55 -24.83 -6.35 -35.63
CA VAL A 55 -23.58 -6.40 -36.42
C VAL A 55 -23.79 -6.84 -37.88
N LYS A 56 -25.04 -7.05 -38.31
CA LYS A 56 -25.39 -7.60 -39.63
C LYS A 56 -24.72 -6.87 -40.80
N ASP A 57 -24.64 -5.53 -40.73
CA ASP A 57 -24.06 -4.70 -41.80
C ASP A 57 -22.53 -4.56 -41.69
N MET A 58 -21.89 -5.26 -40.74
CA MET A 58 -20.46 -5.16 -40.44
C MET A 58 -19.73 -6.52 -40.47
N GLU A 59 -20.39 -7.61 -40.89
CA GLU A 59 -19.85 -8.98 -40.80
C GLU A 59 -18.44 -9.13 -41.39
N GLU A 60 -18.18 -8.57 -42.58
CA GLU A 60 -16.87 -8.63 -43.23
C GLU A 60 -15.78 -7.92 -42.41
N ASN A 61 -16.14 -6.83 -41.73
CA ASN A 61 -15.23 -5.99 -40.95
C ASN A 61 -14.91 -6.58 -39.56
N MET A 62 -15.76 -7.47 -39.04
CA MET A 62 -15.54 -8.11 -37.74
C MET A 62 -14.25 -8.93 -37.69
N SER A 63 -13.83 -9.47 -38.84
CA SER A 63 -12.57 -10.21 -39.00
C SER A 63 -11.30 -9.37 -38.72
N LYS A 64 -11.41 -8.04 -38.72
CA LYS A 64 -10.30 -7.11 -38.46
C LYS A 64 -10.12 -6.79 -36.98
N ILE A 65 -11.02 -7.21 -36.10
CA ILE A 65 -10.93 -6.94 -34.67
C ILE A 65 -9.92 -7.90 -34.04
N ILE A 66 -8.90 -7.34 -33.38
CA ILE A 66 -7.91 -8.15 -32.66
C ILE A 66 -8.57 -8.76 -31.41
N GLU A 67 -8.48 -10.08 -31.28
CA GLU A 67 -9.05 -10.82 -30.14
C GLU A 67 -8.05 -10.99 -28.98
N SER A 68 -8.56 -11.47 -27.84
CA SER A 68 -7.73 -11.74 -26.67
C SER A 68 -6.71 -12.85 -26.95
N GLY A 69 -5.41 -12.53 -26.83
CA GLY A 69 -4.31 -13.47 -27.04
C GLY A 69 -3.64 -13.36 -28.42
N GLU A 70 -4.14 -12.49 -29.30
CA GLU A 70 -3.45 -12.11 -30.53
C GLU A 70 -2.45 -10.97 -30.25
N PRO A 71 -1.23 -11.02 -30.83
CA PRO A 71 -0.23 -9.99 -30.61
C PRO A 71 -0.67 -8.65 -31.22
N VAL A 72 -0.71 -7.60 -30.41
CA VAL A 72 -1.03 -6.25 -30.88
C VAL A 72 0.20 -5.63 -31.52
N LYS A 73 0.05 -5.15 -32.78
CA LYS A 73 1.07 -4.33 -33.42
C LYS A 73 0.93 -2.88 -32.96
N GLU A 74 2.02 -2.29 -32.49
CA GLU A 74 2.04 -0.89 -32.00
C GLU A 74 1.58 0.11 -33.07
N GLU A 75 1.86 -0.18 -34.35
CA GLU A 75 1.43 0.64 -35.49
C GLU A 75 -0.11 0.69 -35.62
N ASP A 76 -0.78 -0.46 -35.48
CA ASP A 76 -2.24 -0.54 -35.54
C ASP A 76 -2.88 0.19 -34.34
N LEU A 77 -2.26 0.09 -33.16
CA LEU A 77 -2.69 0.82 -31.97
C LEU A 77 -2.55 2.35 -32.14
N GLU A 78 -1.46 2.82 -32.72
CA GLU A 78 -1.22 4.24 -32.97
C GLU A 78 -2.20 4.81 -34.02
N VAL A 79 -2.53 4.03 -35.06
CA VAL A 79 -3.59 4.39 -36.03
C VAL A 79 -4.95 4.51 -35.32
N MET A 80 -5.28 3.54 -34.47
CA MET A 80 -6.53 3.56 -33.68
C MET A 80 -6.60 4.76 -32.74
N LYS A 81 -5.50 5.10 -32.04
CA LYS A 81 -5.40 6.28 -31.17
C LYS A 81 -5.71 7.57 -31.94
N LYS A 82 -5.08 7.75 -33.10
CA LYS A 82 -5.28 8.92 -33.97
C LYS A 82 -6.70 9.00 -34.53
N LEU A 83 -7.25 7.87 -34.96
CA LEU A 83 -8.61 7.84 -35.51
C LEU A 83 -9.65 8.16 -34.44
N TRP A 84 -9.52 7.56 -33.25
CA TRP A 84 -10.40 7.84 -32.12
C TRP A 84 -10.34 9.32 -31.71
N GLU A 85 -9.13 9.87 -31.63
CA GLU A 85 -8.94 11.30 -31.35
C GLU A 85 -9.59 12.19 -32.41
N ARG A 86 -9.47 11.84 -33.70
CA ARG A 86 -10.09 12.59 -34.79
C ARG A 86 -11.62 12.59 -34.71
N VAL A 87 -12.21 11.46 -34.33
CA VAL A 87 -13.67 11.29 -34.33
C VAL A 87 -14.31 11.86 -33.07
N PHE A 88 -13.70 11.64 -31.90
CA PHE A 88 -14.30 11.94 -30.60
C PHE A 88 -13.61 13.06 -29.83
N ASP A 89 -12.47 13.57 -30.32
CA ASP A 89 -11.64 14.59 -29.66
C ASP A 89 -11.30 14.24 -28.19
N GLN A 90 -11.11 12.94 -27.95
CA GLN A 90 -10.75 12.34 -26.68
C GLN A 90 -9.58 11.37 -26.88
N PRO A 91 -8.78 11.11 -25.84
CA PRO A 91 -7.79 10.06 -25.89
C PRO A 91 -8.45 8.68 -25.98
N TYR A 92 -7.78 7.76 -26.69
CA TYR A 92 -8.28 6.40 -26.83
C TYR A 92 -8.12 5.60 -25.54
N GLU A 93 -6.93 5.61 -24.93
CA GLU A 93 -6.66 4.95 -23.65
C GLU A 93 -7.21 5.75 -22.46
N LYS A 94 -7.60 5.03 -21.41
CA LYS A 94 -8.06 5.57 -20.11
C LYS A 94 -7.58 4.66 -18.99
N ALA A 95 -7.62 5.15 -17.75
CA ALA A 95 -7.29 4.36 -16.57
C ALA A 95 -8.14 3.07 -16.50
N GLY A 96 -7.48 1.93 -16.28
CA GLY A 96 -8.10 0.60 -16.24
C GLY A 96 -8.53 0.05 -17.60
N CYS A 97 -8.20 0.73 -18.69
CA CYS A 97 -8.55 0.34 -20.05
C CYS A 97 -7.30 0.25 -20.95
N PRO A 98 -6.29 -0.59 -20.63
CA PRO A 98 -5.13 -0.75 -21.48
C PRO A 98 -5.52 -1.38 -22.83
N ALA A 99 -4.66 -1.22 -23.84
CA ALA A 99 -4.74 -2.01 -25.06
C ALA A 99 -4.40 -3.49 -24.74
N ILE A 100 -4.93 -4.42 -25.54
CA ILE A 100 -4.67 -5.86 -25.37
C ILE A 100 -3.14 -6.11 -25.35
N ASP A 101 -2.69 -7.00 -24.46
CA ASP A 101 -1.30 -7.48 -24.30
C ASP A 101 -0.30 -6.58 -23.52
N ASP A 102 -0.66 -5.35 -23.14
CA ASP A 102 0.24 -4.43 -22.39
C ASP A 102 0.18 -4.61 -20.85
N ALA A 103 -0.68 -5.52 -20.36
CA ALA A 103 -1.12 -5.53 -18.97
C ALA A 103 -0.50 -6.67 -18.14
N LYS A 104 0.79 -6.58 -17.82
CA LYS A 104 1.26 -7.11 -16.53
C LYS A 104 1.16 -5.97 -15.51
N PRO A 105 0.10 -5.92 -14.68
CA PRO A 105 -0.02 -4.85 -13.71
C PRO A 105 1.18 -4.91 -12.74
N LEU A 106 1.80 -3.75 -12.49
CA LEU A 106 2.92 -3.62 -11.55
C LEU A 106 2.54 -4.15 -10.14
N ILE A 107 1.25 -4.08 -9.81
CA ILE A 107 0.66 -4.58 -8.57
C ILE A 107 -0.60 -5.36 -8.96
N ARG A 108 -0.61 -6.65 -8.67
CA ARG A 108 -1.82 -7.47 -8.80
C ARG A 108 -2.63 -7.31 -7.51
N TRP A 109 -3.69 -6.50 -7.54
CA TRP A 109 -4.70 -6.53 -6.50
C TRP A 109 -5.94 -7.25 -7.02
N GLU A 110 -6.44 -8.20 -6.24
CA GLU A 110 -7.68 -8.90 -6.54
C GLU A 110 -8.81 -8.19 -5.78
N VAL A 111 -9.91 -7.92 -6.48
CA VAL A 111 -11.10 -7.37 -5.83
C VAL A 111 -11.69 -8.45 -4.95
N THR A 112 -11.93 -8.11 -3.69
CA THR A 112 -12.58 -8.99 -2.72
C THR A 112 -13.77 -8.25 -2.11
N ASP A 113 -14.89 -8.95 -2.02
CA ASP A 113 -16.09 -8.46 -1.35
C ASP A 113 -16.08 -8.75 0.15
N THR A 114 -15.09 -9.53 0.61
CA THR A 114 -14.94 -9.95 1.99
C THR A 114 -13.81 -9.21 2.68
N ASP A 115 -14.14 -8.53 3.78
CA ASP A 115 -13.18 -7.90 4.66
C ASP A 115 -13.44 -8.32 6.11
N VAL A 116 -12.56 -9.18 6.64
CA VAL A 116 -12.68 -9.69 8.01
C VAL A 116 -12.23 -8.68 9.07
N ASN A 117 -11.60 -7.59 8.64
CA ASN A 117 -10.98 -6.58 9.48
C ASN A 117 -11.92 -5.42 9.83
N VAL A 118 -13.10 -5.32 9.21
CA VAL A 118 -14.14 -4.32 9.52
C VAL A 118 -14.56 -4.35 11.00
N LYS A 119 -14.39 -5.50 11.68
CA LYS A 119 -14.64 -5.65 13.12
C LYS A 119 -13.72 -4.80 13.99
N TYR A 120 -12.54 -4.39 13.50
CA TYR A 120 -11.59 -3.55 14.22
C TYR A 120 -11.82 -2.08 13.89
N ARG A 121 -12.48 -1.35 14.80
CA ARG A 121 -12.92 0.04 14.54
C ARG A 121 -11.77 1.02 14.34
N SER A 122 -10.62 0.71 14.95
CA SER A 122 -9.41 1.52 14.88
C SER A 122 -8.64 1.33 13.56
N LEU A 123 -8.96 0.29 12.78
CA LEU A 123 -8.23 -0.07 11.58
C LEU A 123 -8.86 0.52 10.30
N LEU A 124 -7.98 1.15 9.54
CA LEU A 124 -8.12 1.83 8.25
C LEU A 124 -8.30 1.02 6.96
N PRO A 125 -9.49 0.73 6.36
CA PRO A 125 -9.49 0.12 5.03
C PRO A 125 -8.82 1.05 4.01
N ARG A 126 -8.09 0.44 3.09
CA ARG A 126 -7.32 1.13 2.05
C ARG A 126 -8.04 1.02 0.73
N PHE A 127 -8.13 2.13 0.00
CA PHE A 127 -8.73 2.14 -1.33
C PHE A 127 -7.76 2.78 -2.31
N LEU A 128 -7.38 2.01 -3.35
CA LEU A 128 -6.52 2.46 -4.43
C LEU A 128 -7.34 2.71 -5.69
N LEU A 129 -6.87 3.65 -6.50
CA LEU A 129 -7.36 3.92 -7.84
C LEU A 129 -6.17 4.11 -8.78
N GLU A 130 -6.36 3.73 -10.03
CA GLU A 130 -5.46 4.08 -11.12
C GLU A 130 -5.79 5.48 -11.61
N VAL A 131 -4.75 6.28 -11.85
CA VAL A 131 -4.84 7.62 -12.41
C VAL A 131 -4.08 7.63 -13.72
N ASN A 132 -4.79 8.00 -14.78
CA ASN A 132 -4.18 8.28 -16.05
C ASN A 132 -4.45 9.74 -16.45
N MET A 133 -3.39 10.50 -16.72
CA MET A 133 -3.50 11.85 -17.27
C MET A 133 -2.79 11.96 -18.59
N LEU A 134 -3.52 12.48 -19.58
CA LEU A 134 -3.00 12.82 -20.88
C LEU A 134 -3.05 14.33 -21.09
N VAL A 135 -2.03 14.86 -21.75
CA VAL A 135 -1.95 16.29 -22.10
C VAL A 135 -1.80 16.43 -23.60
N LYS A 136 -2.55 17.38 -24.15
CA LYS A 136 -2.47 17.79 -25.55
C LYS A 136 -2.24 19.29 -25.61
N GLN A 137 -1.24 19.72 -26.37
CA GLN A 137 -1.04 21.13 -26.62
C GLN A 137 -2.05 21.61 -27.68
N THR A 138 -2.60 22.80 -27.49
CA THR A 138 -3.50 23.45 -28.46
C THR A 138 -2.69 24.40 -29.35
N ALA A 139 -3.08 24.49 -30.63
CA ALA A 139 -2.39 25.32 -31.61
C ALA A 139 -2.40 26.80 -31.20
N MET A 140 -1.21 27.42 -31.16
CA MET A 140 -1.04 28.81 -30.75
C MET A 140 -1.05 29.76 -31.96
N PRO A 141 -1.61 30.98 -31.82
CA PRO A 141 -1.29 32.09 -32.71
C PRO A 141 0.20 32.44 -32.59
N LYS A 142 0.85 32.77 -33.71
CA LYS A 142 2.31 33.00 -33.83
C LYS A 142 2.90 34.07 -32.89
N THR A 143 2.08 34.86 -32.20
CA THR A 143 2.46 36.05 -31.42
C THR A 143 2.91 35.81 -29.97
N LEU A 144 2.91 34.55 -29.48
CA LEU A 144 3.22 34.22 -28.07
C LEU A 144 4.32 33.17 -27.87
N GLN A 145 5.26 33.02 -28.81
CA GLN A 145 6.50 32.25 -28.61
C GLN A 145 7.44 32.98 -27.63
N LYS A 146 7.07 33.06 -26.35
CA LYS A 146 8.04 33.25 -25.27
C LYS A 146 8.81 31.94 -25.08
N ASP A 147 10.05 32.04 -24.61
CA ASP A 147 11.00 30.96 -24.34
C ASP A 147 10.37 29.74 -23.61
N VAL A 148 9.76 28.82 -24.38
CA VAL A 148 9.02 27.63 -23.90
C VAL A 148 9.96 26.63 -23.26
N SER A 149 11.27 26.70 -23.56
CA SER A 149 12.32 25.80 -23.07
C SER A 149 12.42 25.77 -21.54
N LYS A 150 11.96 26.83 -20.86
CA LYS A 150 12.01 26.96 -19.40
C LYS A 150 10.70 26.57 -18.72
N GLU A 151 9.64 26.27 -19.46
CA GLU A 151 8.34 25.94 -18.90
C GLU A 151 8.15 24.42 -18.77
N PHE A 152 7.48 24.00 -17.70
CA PHE A 152 7.20 22.60 -17.40
C PHE A 152 5.87 22.46 -16.66
N LEU A 153 5.23 21.31 -16.82
CA LEU A 153 4.07 20.92 -16.03
C LEU A 153 4.55 20.14 -14.82
N ARG A 154 4.04 20.50 -13.64
CA ARG A 154 4.24 19.76 -12.40
C ARG A 154 2.94 19.13 -11.95
N PHE A 155 3.01 17.85 -11.63
CA PHE A 155 1.91 17.07 -11.07
C PHE A 155 2.25 16.72 -9.63
N GLN A 156 1.33 17.02 -8.71
CA GLN A 156 1.49 16.76 -7.28
C GLN A 156 0.14 16.45 -6.65
N PHE A 157 0.11 15.63 -5.61
CA PHE A 157 -1.13 15.31 -4.91
C PHE A 157 -1.64 16.46 -4.04
N LEU A 158 -2.96 16.53 -3.89
CA LEU A 158 -3.61 17.54 -3.04
C LEU A 158 -3.40 17.25 -1.55
N ARG A 159 -3.49 15.98 -1.16
CA ARG A 159 -3.27 15.49 0.20
C ARG A 159 -2.40 14.24 0.13
N CYS A 160 -1.69 13.97 1.22
CA CYS A 160 -0.85 12.77 1.38
C CYS A 160 0.29 12.71 0.36
N HIS A 161 1.37 12.04 0.72
CA HIS A 161 2.54 11.88 -0.14
C HIS A 161 3.05 13.19 -0.84
N ARG A 162 3.05 14.32 -0.10
CA ARG A 162 3.30 15.69 -0.60
C ARG A 162 4.70 15.92 -1.19
N ASP A 163 5.64 15.05 -0.87
CA ASP A 163 6.99 15.12 -1.43
C ASP A 163 7.02 14.71 -2.91
N PHE A 164 6.00 13.98 -3.40
CA PHE A 164 5.91 13.58 -4.79
C PHE A 164 5.62 14.76 -5.72
N LYS A 165 6.53 14.93 -6.68
CA LYS A 165 6.44 15.94 -7.73
C LYS A 165 6.95 15.31 -9.02
N LEU A 166 6.03 15.06 -9.95
CA LEU A 166 6.39 14.66 -11.30
C LEU A 166 6.47 15.92 -12.16
N ASN A 167 7.63 16.16 -12.80
CA ASN A 167 7.82 17.32 -13.66
C ASN A 167 8.02 16.85 -15.10
N ASN A 168 7.14 17.28 -16.00
CA ASN A 168 7.23 16.99 -17.43
C ASN A 168 7.54 18.28 -18.19
N LEU A 169 8.60 18.26 -19.01
CA LEU A 169 8.99 19.41 -19.83
C LEU A 169 7.95 19.63 -20.92
N ILE A 170 7.60 20.87 -21.22
CA ILE A 170 6.61 21.15 -22.26
C ILE A 170 7.14 20.74 -23.64
N SER A 171 8.46 20.80 -23.86
CA SER A 171 9.09 20.41 -25.13
C SER A 171 8.90 18.94 -25.50
N THR A 172 8.54 18.08 -24.54
CA THR A 172 8.30 16.65 -24.82
C THR A 172 6.84 16.39 -25.24
N ILE A 173 5.96 17.39 -25.15
CA ILE A 173 4.53 17.28 -25.44
C ILE A 173 4.28 17.61 -26.93
N PRO A 174 3.75 16.66 -27.72
CA PRO A 174 3.45 16.91 -29.12
C PRO A 174 2.32 17.93 -29.27
N SER A 175 2.37 18.71 -30.36
CA SER A 175 1.43 19.79 -30.63
C SER A 175 0.04 19.33 -31.08
N ASN A 176 -0.09 18.07 -31.53
CA ASN A 176 -1.27 17.59 -32.26
C ASN A 176 -1.79 16.21 -31.79
N SER A 177 -1.29 15.67 -30.69
CA SER A 177 -1.76 14.39 -30.15
C SER A 177 -1.78 14.39 -28.63
N TRP A 178 -2.59 13.50 -28.05
CA TRP A 178 -2.57 13.25 -26.62
C TRP A 178 -1.31 12.49 -26.22
N GLN A 179 -0.55 13.03 -25.27
CA GLN A 179 0.56 12.33 -24.63
C GLN A 179 0.20 11.95 -23.21
N LYS A 180 0.36 10.67 -22.88
CA LYS A 180 0.27 10.18 -21.50
C LYS A 180 1.46 10.73 -20.69
N VAL A 181 1.15 11.52 -19.67
CA VAL A 181 2.16 12.21 -18.84
C VAL A 181 2.15 11.72 -17.40
N VAL A 182 1.06 11.08 -16.96
CA VAL A 182 0.93 10.45 -15.66
C VAL A 182 0.25 9.10 -15.84
N ASP A 183 0.89 8.06 -15.33
CA ASP A 183 0.35 6.72 -15.21
C ASP A 183 0.80 6.13 -13.87
N LEU A 184 -0.14 6.10 -12.92
CA LEU A 184 0.16 5.70 -11.55
C LEU A 184 -1.07 5.14 -10.84
N TYR A 185 -0.83 4.46 -9.74
CA TYR A 185 -1.83 4.09 -8.76
C TYR A 185 -1.68 4.97 -7.53
N CYS A 186 -2.78 5.38 -6.91
CA CYS A 186 -2.71 6.10 -5.64
C CYS A 186 -3.88 5.80 -4.71
N GLU A 187 -3.70 6.10 -3.43
CA GLU A 187 -4.78 6.04 -2.45
C GLU A 187 -5.82 7.12 -2.70
N PHE A 188 -7.09 6.74 -2.60
CA PHE A 188 -8.22 7.66 -2.64
C PHE A 188 -8.12 8.78 -1.59
N GLY A 189 -7.41 8.51 -0.49
CA GLY A 189 -7.04 9.48 0.55
C GLY A 189 -6.25 10.70 0.05
N THR A 190 -5.61 10.60 -1.12
CA THR A 190 -4.88 11.72 -1.75
C THR A 190 -5.78 12.85 -2.25
N LYS A 191 -7.11 12.61 -2.30
CA LYS A 191 -8.21 13.54 -2.65
C LYS A 191 -8.22 14.13 -4.05
N GLY A 192 -7.08 14.23 -4.72
CA GLY A 192 -6.97 14.79 -6.05
C GLY A 192 -5.54 15.05 -6.44
N MET A 193 -5.35 15.53 -7.66
CA MET A 193 -4.05 15.94 -8.16
C MET A 193 -4.11 17.36 -8.71
N VAL A 194 -3.07 18.13 -8.42
CA VAL A 194 -2.88 19.50 -8.89
C VAL A 194 -1.89 19.47 -10.05
N VAL A 195 -2.31 20.06 -11.16
CA VAL A 195 -1.48 20.30 -12.34
C VAL A 195 -1.06 21.76 -12.32
N GLU A 196 0.24 22.02 -12.21
CA GLU A 196 0.82 23.36 -12.17
C GLU A 196 1.64 23.63 -13.43
N LEU A 197 1.35 24.73 -14.12
CA LEU A 197 2.22 25.28 -15.15
C LEU A 197 3.27 26.16 -14.47
N ARG A 198 4.55 25.78 -14.59
CA ARG A 198 5.67 26.47 -13.94
C ARG A 198 6.73 26.88 -14.95
N ARG A 199 7.49 27.91 -14.60
CA ARG A 199 8.67 28.36 -15.35
C ARG A 199 9.92 28.29 -14.48
N LYS A 200 11.01 27.72 -14.99
CA LYS A 200 12.34 27.75 -14.37
C LYS A 200 12.87 29.18 -14.32
N GLY A 201 13.42 29.58 -13.18
CA GLY A 201 13.92 30.93 -12.91
C GLY A 201 13.09 31.66 -11.84
N GLY A 202 13.79 32.25 -10.87
CA GLY A 202 13.22 32.94 -9.69
C GLY A 202 14.31 33.42 -8.71
N VAL A 203 13.92 33.79 -7.48
CA VAL A 203 14.80 34.41 -6.45
C VAL A 203 15.92 33.47 -5.96
N CYS A 204 15.79 32.15 -6.13
CA CYS A 204 16.83 31.17 -5.79
C CYS A 204 17.30 30.41 -7.04
N ILE A 205 18.56 29.95 -6.99
CA ILE A 205 19.31 29.33 -8.11
C ILE A 205 18.58 28.10 -8.71
N ASN A 206 17.75 27.40 -7.91
CA ASN A 206 16.93 26.26 -8.34
C ASN A 206 15.40 26.53 -8.25
N GLY A 207 15.00 27.79 -8.16
CA GLY A 207 13.60 28.20 -8.03
C GLY A 207 12.80 28.08 -9.32
N SER A 208 11.49 27.85 -9.19
CA SER A 208 10.54 27.95 -10.30
C SER A 208 9.36 28.81 -9.89
N LYS A 209 8.86 29.63 -10.82
CA LYS A 209 7.67 30.45 -10.62
C LYS A 209 6.42 29.70 -11.08
N LEU A 210 5.38 29.70 -10.25
CA LEU A 210 4.05 29.22 -10.64
C LEU A 210 3.40 30.24 -11.59
N LEU A 211 2.91 29.78 -12.73
CA LEU A 211 2.17 30.61 -13.70
C LEU A 211 0.67 30.41 -13.53
N GLU A 212 0.22 29.16 -13.51
CA GLU A 212 -1.18 28.78 -13.38
C GLU A 212 -1.29 27.37 -12.78
N SER A 213 -2.44 27.02 -12.20
CA SER A 213 -2.70 25.69 -11.67
C SER A 213 -4.15 25.29 -11.87
N LYS A 214 -4.38 24.00 -12.13
CA LYS A 214 -5.72 23.40 -12.15
C LYS A 214 -5.75 22.16 -11.26
N THR A 215 -6.81 22.00 -10.50
CA THR A 215 -7.00 20.87 -9.57
C THR A 215 -8.05 19.92 -10.11
N PHE A 216 -7.78 18.62 -10.01
CA PHE A 216 -8.72 17.56 -10.36
C PHE A 216 -9.01 16.73 -9.11
N MET A 217 -10.25 16.77 -8.64
CA MET A 217 -10.69 16.09 -7.42
C MET A 217 -11.22 14.69 -7.74
N TRP A 218 -10.82 13.67 -6.98
CA TRP A 218 -11.32 12.30 -7.19
C TRP A 218 -12.84 12.21 -7.05
N ASN A 219 -13.41 12.93 -6.10
CA ASN A 219 -14.87 12.98 -5.90
C ASN A 219 -15.64 13.59 -7.09
N GLU A 220 -15.02 14.51 -7.84
CA GLU A 220 -15.64 15.08 -9.04
C GLU A 220 -15.57 14.09 -10.20
N LEU A 221 -14.42 13.44 -10.38
CA LEU A 221 -14.24 12.37 -11.36
C LEU A 221 -15.23 11.21 -11.14
N LEU A 222 -15.43 10.75 -9.90
CA LEU A 222 -16.37 9.66 -9.60
C LEU A 222 -17.84 10.00 -9.87
N ARG A 223 -18.18 11.29 -9.91
CA ARG A 223 -19.53 11.77 -10.26
C ARG A 223 -19.67 12.06 -11.75
N ALA A 224 -18.56 12.08 -12.50
CA ALA A 224 -18.58 12.33 -13.92
C ALA A 224 -19.13 11.10 -14.68
N PRO A 225 -19.97 11.30 -15.72
CA PRO A 225 -20.62 10.20 -16.45
C PRO A 225 -19.69 9.15 -17.06
N SER A 226 -18.43 9.53 -17.34
CA SER A 226 -17.40 8.67 -17.93
C SER A 226 -16.18 8.46 -17.04
N ILE A 227 -16.28 8.83 -15.76
CA ILE A 227 -15.17 8.81 -14.79
C ILE A 227 -13.94 9.59 -15.33
N THR A 228 -14.20 10.64 -16.11
CA THR A 228 -13.19 11.45 -16.77
C THR A 228 -13.51 12.92 -16.62
N LEU A 229 -12.48 13.76 -16.53
CA LEU A 229 -12.59 15.22 -16.54
C LEU A 229 -11.62 15.83 -17.52
N ASP A 230 -12.09 16.89 -18.18
CA ASP A 230 -11.30 17.72 -19.07
C ASP A 230 -10.95 19.05 -18.40
N GLY A 231 -9.76 19.55 -18.69
CA GLY A 231 -9.33 20.86 -18.25
C GLY A 231 -8.41 21.56 -19.22
N VAL A 232 -8.30 22.87 -19.04
CA VAL A 232 -7.36 23.71 -19.79
C VAL A 232 -6.46 24.40 -18.78
N ILE A 233 -5.16 24.45 -19.04
CA ILE A 233 -4.17 25.19 -18.25
C ILE A 233 -3.34 26.08 -19.18
N GLY A 234 -3.11 27.33 -18.77
CA GLY A 234 -2.31 28.29 -19.54
C GLY A 234 -2.94 28.72 -20.86
N GLN A 235 -4.23 28.45 -21.06
CA GLN A 235 -4.96 28.57 -22.35
C GLN A 235 -4.30 27.79 -23.50
N ARG A 236 -3.42 26.83 -23.18
CA ARG A 236 -2.50 26.19 -24.12
C ARG A 236 -2.52 24.68 -24.05
N PHE A 237 -2.82 24.12 -22.89
CA PHE A 237 -2.74 22.69 -22.67
C PHE A 237 -4.11 22.19 -22.26
N ARG A 238 -4.66 21.27 -23.04
CA ARG A 238 -5.78 20.46 -22.62
C ARG A 238 -5.24 19.30 -21.81
N VAL A 239 -5.87 19.06 -20.67
CA VAL A 239 -5.55 17.99 -19.74
C VAL A 239 -6.77 17.10 -19.66
N PHE A 240 -6.61 15.84 -20.00
CA PHE A 240 -7.62 14.80 -19.87
C PHE A 240 -7.22 13.91 -18.70
N VAL A 241 -8.13 13.74 -17.75
CA VAL A 241 -7.92 12.93 -16.54
C VAL A 241 -8.94 11.81 -16.53
N SER A 242 -8.49 10.60 -16.27
CA SER A 242 -9.34 9.43 -16.04
C SER A 242 -8.87 8.66 -14.82
N ILE A 243 -9.82 8.05 -14.10
CA ILE A 243 -9.52 7.18 -12.96
C ILE A 243 -10.32 5.88 -13.02
N THR A 244 -9.85 4.83 -12.36
CA THR A 244 -10.68 3.67 -12.05
C THR A 244 -11.53 3.91 -10.80
N PRO A 245 -12.67 3.22 -10.65
CA PRO A 245 -13.36 3.16 -9.36
C PRO A 245 -12.40 2.70 -8.26
N PRO A 246 -12.42 3.32 -7.05
CA PRO A 246 -11.55 2.89 -5.96
C PRO A 246 -11.86 1.45 -5.57
N ALA A 247 -10.84 0.60 -5.58
CA ALA A 247 -10.90 -0.79 -5.15
C ALA A 247 -10.21 -0.96 -3.80
N GLN A 248 -10.72 -1.86 -2.97
CA GLN A 248 -10.09 -2.16 -1.68
C GLN A 248 -8.72 -2.80 -1.93
N ALA A 249 -7.70 -2.25 -1.28
CA ALA A 249 -6.31 -2.68 -1.41
C ALA A 249 -5.86 -3.43 -0.15
N PRO A 250 -4.77 -4.22 -0.23
CA PRO A 250 -4.16 -4.85 0.94
C PRO A 250 -3.87 -3.84 2.04
N TYR A 251 -4.13 -4.21 3.30
CA TYR A 251 -3.78 -3.44 4.48
C TYR A 251 -2.26 -3.31 4.60
N LEU A 252 -1.82 -2.16 5.14
CA LEU A 252 -0.42 -1.93 5.52
C LEU A 252 -0.36 -1.59 6.99
N LEU A 253 0.48 -2.32 7.72
CA LEU A 253 0.75 -2.09 9.13
C LEU A 253 2.25 -1.93 9.39
N LYS A 254 2.61 -0.98 10.24
CA LYS A 254 3.97 -0.79 10.75
C LYS A 254 3.95 -0.73 12.26
N SER A 255 4.78 -1.53 12.92
CA SER A 255 4.89 -1.55 14.38
C SER A 255 6.15 -0.83 14.85
N VAL A 256 5.97 0.29 15.55
CA VAL A 256 7.05 1.15 16.05
C VAL A 256 7.25 0.96 17.55
N PRO A 257 8.49 0.98 18.06
CA PRO A 257 8.74 0.85 19.49
C PRO A 257 8.11 1.99 20.30
N ASP A 258 7.71 1.69 21.52
CA ASP A 258 7.16 2.66 22.46
C ASP A 258 7.69 2.43 23.88
N ARG A 259 7.23 3.24 24.84
CA ARG A 259 7.66 3.14 26.24
C ARG A 259 7.23 1.84 26.91
N VAL A 260 7.97 1.49 27.96
CA VAL A 260 7.69 0.31 28.78
C VAL A 260 6.37 0.51 29.53
N THR A 261 5.54 -0.52 29.58
CA THR A 261 4.27 -0.52 30.34
C THR A 261 4.31 -1.44 31.55
N ASP A 262 3.51 -1.10 32.56
CA ASP A 262 3.17 -1.93 33.71
C ASP A 262 2.06 -2.93 33.37
N ASP A 263 1.71 -3.87 34.25
CA ASP A 263 0.70 -4.91 34.03
C ASP A 263 -0.69 -4.33 33.68
N SER A 264 -1.02 -3.13 34.16
CA SER A 264 -2.27 -2.43 33.82
C SER A 264 -2.29 -1.83 32.41
N GLY A 265 -1.14 -1.80 31.73
CA GLY A 265 -0.96 -1.17 30.42
C GLY A 265 -0.61 0.31 30.50
N ALA A 266 -0.35 0.87 31.68
CA ALA A 266 0.10 2.23 31.82
C ALA A 266 1.62 2.32 31.62
N MET A 267 2.09 3.36 30.94
CA MET A 267 3.53 3.58 30.79
C MET A 267 4.19 3.79 32.15
N VAL A 268 5.29 3.09 32.40
CA VAL A 268 6.04 3.18 33.66
C VAL A 268 6.64 4.58 33.78
N SER A 269 6.14 5.40 34.71
CA SER A 269 6.57 6.80 34.84
C SER A 269 6.12 7.44 36.14
N GLU A 270 6.86 8.45 36.60
CA GLU A 270 6.47 9.26 37.77
C GLU A 270 5.12 9.98 37.59
N VAL A 271 4.75 10.33 36.35
CA VAL A 271 3.46 10.94 36.06
C VAL A 271 2.32 9.99 36.40
N ILE A 272 2.37 8.75 35.92
CA ILE A 272 1.35 7.74 36.24
C ILE A 272 1.34 7.42 37.73
N LEU A 273 2.51 7.34 38.37
CA LEU A 273 2.61 7.13 39.82
C LEU A 273 1.86 8.21 40.61
N LYS A 274 2.05 9.49 40.26
CA LYS A 274 1.37 10.63 40.89
C LYS A 274 -0.14 10.56 40.67
N MET A 275 -0.57 10.27 39.44
CA MET A 275 -1.99 10.15 39.09
C MET A 275 -2.68 9.00 39.84
N ASN A 276 -1.96 7.91 40.08
CA ASN A 276 -2.47 6.74 40.81
C ASN A 276 -2.25 6.84 42.33
N GLN A 277 -2.16 8.04 42.91
CA GLN A 277 -1.98 8.25 44.36
C GLN A 277 -0.75 7.52 44.93
N TYR A 278 0.33 7.48 44.18
CA TYR A 278 1.57 6.79 44.52
C TYR A 278 1.45 5.27 44.73
N ARG A 279 0.38 4.66 44.21
CA ARG A 279 0.30 3.20 44.12
C ARG A 279 1.42 2.67 43.22
N PRO A 280 2.19 1.67 43.67
CA PRO A 280 3.30 1.16 42.88
C PRO A 280 2.86 0.60 41.51
N GLN A 281 3.73 0.69 40.51
CA GLN A 281 3.51 0.10 39.19
C GLN A 281 4.19 -1.27 39.11
N GLU A 282 3.45 -2.30 38.73
CA GLU A 282 3.92 -3.68 38.70
C GLU A 282 4.17 -4.16 37.26
N GLY A 283 5.20 -4.97 37.05
CA GLY A 283 5.47 -5.56 35.74
C GLY A 283 6.28 -4.66 34.80
N ARG A 284 6.82 -5.29 33.77
CA ARG A 284 7.66 -4.69 32.73
C ARG A 284 7.37 -5.33 31.39
N TRP A 285 6.73 -4.55 30.54
CA TRP A 285 6.31 -4.94 29.20
C TRP A 285 6.99 -4.05 28.17
N LEU A 286 7.60 -4.66 27.16
CA LEU A 286 7.98 -3.93 25.95
C LEU A 286 6.71 -3.64 25.16
N SER A 287 6.50 -2.37 24.82
CA SER A 287 5.31 -1.96 24.08
C SER A 287 5.70 -1.51 22.67
N ARG A 288 4.84 -1.78 21.70
CA ARG A 288 4.95 -1.25 20.34
C ARG A 288 3.60 -0.73 19.89
N THR A 289 3.62 0.36 19.15
CA THR A 289 2.43 0.96 18.56
C THR A 289 2.32 0.55 17.11
N VAL A 290 1.16 0.03 16.74
CA VAL A 290 0.86 -0.35 15.37
C VAL A 290 0.18 0.81 14.66
N LEU A 291 0.77 1.20 13.54
CA LEU A 291 0.30 2.26 12.66
C LEU A 291 -0.26 1.64 11.39
N ASP A 292 -1.41 2.15 10.95
CA ASP A 292 -1.94 1.83 9.62
C ASP A 292 -1.29 2.68 8.52
N HIS A 293 -1.72 2.48 7.27
CA HIS A 293 -1.24 3.23 6.09
C HIS A 293 -1.32 4.75 6.23
N ALA A 294 -2.31 5.25 6.99
CA ALA A 294 -2.50 6.66 7.23
C ALA A 294 -1.71 7.16 8.45
N GLY A 295 -0.88 6.32 9.07
CA GLY A 295 -0.12 6.65 10.28
C GLY A 295 -0.97 6.74 11.54
N ARG A 296 -2.18 6.16 11.55
CA ARG A 296 -3.06 6.18 12.72
C ARG A 296 -2.79 4.97 13.61
N GLU A 297 -2.82 5.19 14.92
CA GLU A 297 -2.63 4.12 15.90
C GLU A 297 -3.85 3.21 15.92
N CYS A 298 -3.66 1.97 15.46
CA CYS A 298 -4.75 0.99 15.33
C CYS A 298 -4.68 -0.12 16.39
N PHE A 299 -3.48 -0.50 16.82
CA PHE A 299 -3.27 -1.50 17.87
C PHE A 299 -2.07 -1.15 18.75
N VAL A 300 -2.05 -1.73 19.95
CA VAL A 300 -0.87 -1.75 20.83
C VAL A 300 -0.46 -3.19 21.08
N ILE A 301 0.81 -3.49 20.81
CA ILE A 301 1.43 -4.79 21.09
C ILE A 301 2.20 -4.66 22.40
N ARG A 302 2.05 -5.62 23.30
CA ARG A 302 2.80 -5.68 24.57
C ARG A 302 3.45 -7.04 24.72
N MET A 303 4.73 -7.09 25.09
CA MET A 303 5.47 -8.32 25.33
C MET A 303 5.96 -8.35 26.78
N ARG A 304 5.57 -9.37 27.54
CA ARG A 304 5.95 -9.47 28.96
C ARG A 304 7.41 -9.88 29.08
N ILE A 305 8.19 -9.10 29.83
CA ILE A 305 9.64 -9.33 29.99
C ILE A 305 10.02 -9.58 31.45
N ALA A 306 9.52 -8.74 32.36
CA ALA A 306 9.86 -8.80 33.77
C ALA A 306 8.63 -8.51 34.64
N GLY A 307 8.68 -9.01 35.87
CA GLY A 307 7.77 -8.70 36.96
C GLY A 307 8.43 -7.74 37.93
N GLY A 308 7.75 -7.49 39.05
CA GLY A 308 8.28 -6.69 40.15
C GLY A 308 7.74 -5.27 40.18
N VAL A 309 8.00 -4.62 41.31
CA VAL A 309 7.28 -3.42 41.71
C VAL A 309 8.18 -2.20 41.59
N TRP A 310 7.64 -1.14 41.00
CA TRP A 310 8.27 0.17 40.97
C TRP A 310 7.54 1.17 41.86
N ARG A 311 8.31 1.85 42.70
CA ARG A 311 7.88 3.00 43.51
C ARG A 311 9.00 4.03 43.57
N ARG A 312 8.68 5.25 44.01
CA ARG A 312 9.69 6.30 44.18
C ARG A 312 10.82 5.81 45.12
N GLY A 313 12.06 5.83 44.63
CA GLY A 313 13.25 5.39 45.37
C GLY A 313 13.48 3.88 45.42
N SER A 314 12.64 3.04 44.80
CA SER A 314 12.87 1.60 44.73
C SER A 314 12.36 0.99 43.43
N ASN A 315 13.27 0.39 42.67
CA ASN A 315 12.96 -0.33 41.45
C ASN A 315 13.70 -1.67 41.45
N LYS A 316 13.00 -2.78 41.67
CA LYS A 316 13.60 -4.13 41.71
C LYS A 316 12.81 -5.10 40.83
N PRO A 317 12.85 -4.94 39.49
CA PRO A 317 12.21 -5.89 38.60
C PRO A 317 13.01 -7.19 38.52
N THR A 318 12.30 -8.29 38.34
CA THR A 318 12.88 -9.62 38.12
C THR A 318 12.33 -10.21 36.83
N ILE A 319 13.18 -10.93 36.10
CA ILE A 319 12.78 -11.54 34.83
C ILE A 319 11.73 -12.61 35.10
N VAL A 320 10.64 -12.60 34.34
CA VAL A 320 9.60 -13.64 34.46
C VAL A 320 10.07 -14.93 33.80
N LYS A 321 9.49 -16.05 34.24
CA LYS A 321 9.76 -17.36 33.66
C LYS A 321 9.36 -17.40 32.19
N ARG A 322 9.90 -18.35 31.42
CA ARG A 322 9.70 -18.40 29.96
C ARG A 322 8.22 -18.50 29.61
N GLU A 323 7.48 -19.35 30.30
CA GLU A 323 6.04 -19.59 30.16
C GLU A 323 5.19 -18.32 30.34
N ASP A 324 5.66 -17.37 31.15
CA ASP A 324 4.94 -16.12 31.44
C ASP A 324 5.20 -15.01 30.40
N ARG A 325 6.09 -15.23 29.43
CA ARG A 325 6.51 -14.22 28.44
C ARG A 325 5.56 -14.15 27.25
N CYS A 326 4.30 -13.88 27.54
CA CYS A 326 3.26 -13.76 26.53
C CYS A 326 3.37 -12.45 25.74
N ILE A 327 2.72 -12.45 24.59
CA ILE A 327 2.47 -11.27 23.75
C ILE A 327 0.98 -10.98 23.82
N GLU A 328 0.61 -9.72 24.03
CA GLU A 328 -0.77 -9.22 23.95
C GLU A 328 -0.93 -8.25 22.79
N ILE A 329 -2.06 -8.33 22.10
CA ILE A 329 -2.51 -7.32 21.14
C ILE A 329 -3.77 -6.67 21.71
N ARG A 330 -3.79 -5.34 21.72
CA ARG A 330 -4.88 -4.51 22.22
C ARG A 330 -5.41 -3.62 21.10
N GLU A 331 -6.74 -3.57 20.94
CA GLU A 331 -7.41 -2.77 19.91
C GLU A 331 -7.45 -1.29 20.30
N GLY A 332 -6.96 -0.41 19.44
CA GLY A 332 -7.08 1.04 19.61
C GLY A 332 -5.76 1.78 19.79
N SER A 333 -5.88 3.08 20.09
CA SER A 333 -4.79 4.01 20.30
C SER A 333 -4.45 4.19 21.78
N TRP A 334 -3.30 4.79 22.07
CA TRP A 334 -2.97 5.16 23.45
C TRP A 334 -3.93 6.22 24.00
N LEU A 335 -4.27 6.10 25.29
CA LEU A 335 -4.90 7.16 26.06
C LEU A 335 -3.78 8.03 26.68
N TYR A 336 -3.39 9.08 25.99
CA TYR A 336 -2.34 10.00 26.44
C TYR A 336 -2.84 10.88 27.60
N VAL A 337 -2.03 10.94 28.67
CA VAL A 337 -2.33 11.72 29.88
C VAL A 337 -1.39 12.91 30.07
N ALA A 338 -0.16 12.83 29.56
CA ALA A 338 0.81 13.93 29.60
C ALA A 338 1.89 13.75 28.54
N GLY A 339 1.92 14.62 27.53
CA GLY A 339 2.89 14.52 26.43
C GLY A 339 2.80 13.14 25.76
N SER A 340 3.91 12.40 25.72
CA SER A 340 3.98 11.03 25.18
C SER A 340 3.70 9.92 26.19
N ILE A 341 3.27 10.25 27.42
CA ILE A 341 2.92 9.28 28.46
C ILE A 341 1.43 8.95 28.34
N GLY A 342 1.10 7.66 28.25
CA GLY A 342 -0.27 7.19 28.13
C GLY A 342 -0.52 5.81 28.74
N LYS A 343 -1.76 5.34 28.54
CA LYS A 343 -2.23 4.00 28.88
C LYS A 343 -2.67 3.26 27.62
N ALA A 344 -2.28 1.99 27.50
CA ALA A 344 -2.72 1.13 26.41
C ALA A 344 -4.23 0.85 26.52
N PRO A 345 -4.91 0.50 25.42
CA PRO A 345 -6.32 0.12 25.46
C PRO A 345 -6.58 -1.05 26.42
N GLU A 346 -7.71 -1.06 27.11
CA GLU A 346 -8.03 -2.10 28.10
C GLU A 346 -8.34 -3.46 27.45
N LYS A 347 -8.99 -3.46 26.29
CA LYS A 347 -9.45 -4.66 25.57
C LYS A 347 -8.27 -5.40 24.93
N VAL A 348 -7.86 -6.51 25.53
CA VAL A 348 -6.98 -7.50 24.90
C VAL A 348 -7.80 -8.32 23.91
N ILE A 349 -7.40 -8.31 22.63
CA ILE A 349 -8.13 -8.99 21.55
C ILE A 349 -7.45 -10.29 21.12
N ALA A 350 -6.15 -10.43 21.37
CA ALA A 350 -5.46 -11.69 21.20
C ALA A 350 -4.17 -11.76 22.01
N THR A 351 -3.72 -12.99 22.21
CA THR A 351 -2.47 -13.31 22.89
C THR A 351 -1.69 -14.41 22.19
N ALA A 352 -0.37 -14.37 22.30
CA ALA A 352 0.49 -15.52 22.03
C ALA A 352 1.20 -15.95 23.31
N THR A 353 1.10 -17.22 23.66
CA THR A 353 1.75 -17.82 24.84
C THR A 353 2.81 -18.82 24.39
N PRO A 354 4.02 -18.76 24.96
CA PRO A 354 5.10 -19.67 24.56
C PRO A 354 4.86 -21.07 25.12
N ASN A 355 5.11 -22.09 24.30
CA ASN A 355 5.07 -23.49 24.67
C ASN A 355 6.49 -24.06 24.75
N THR A 356 6.61 -25.23 25.38
CA THR A 356 7.85 -26.02 25.32
C THR A 356 8.02 -26.59 23.91
N PRO A 357 9.08 -26.22 23.18
CA PRO A 357 9.32 -26.75 21.85
C PRO A 357 9.68 -28.24 21.91
N THR A 358 9.28 -29.01 20.90
CA THR A 358 9.55 -30.46 20.79
C THR A 358 10.28 -30.78 19.48
N GLY A 359 11.09 -31.85 19.49
CA GLY A 359 11.81 -32.33 18.30
C GLY A 359 12.78 -31.30 17.71
N GLN A 360 12.62 -31.00 16.42
CA GLN A 360 13.49 -30.07 15.68
C GLN A 360 13.19 -28.58 15.92
N TRP A 361 12.08 -28.26 16.58
CA TRP A 361 11.63 -26.89 16.80
C TRP A 361 12.41 -26.22 17.94
N ARG A 362 12.64 -24.91 17.82
CA ARG A 362 13.35 -24.11 18.84
C ARG A 362 12.43 -23.15 19.58
N ALA A 363 11.37 -22.71 18.92
CA ALA A 363 10.29 -21.95 19.53
C ALA A 363 8.94 -22.56 19.13
N SER A 364 8.00 -22.53 20.06
CA SER A 364 6.62 -22.93 19.85
C SER A 364 5.71 -21.95 20.59
N TRP A 365 4.61 -21.56 19.97
CA TRP A 365 3.68 -20.56 20.49
C TRP A 365 2.24 -20.99 20.20
N THR A 366 1.36 -20.88 21.19
CA THR A 366 -0.09 -20.98 21.01
C THR A 366 -0.69 -19.59 20.89
N PHE A 367 -1.48 -19.37 19.84
CA PHE A 367 -2.23 -18.14 19.63
C PHE A 367 -3.65 -18.33 20.16
N SER A 368 -4.20 -17.29 20.79
CA SER A 368 -5.61 -17.27 21.22
C SER A 368 -6.59 -17.35 20.04
N THR A 369 -6.12 -17.16 18.81
CA THR A 369 -6.88 -17.38 17.57
C THR A 369 -7.02 -18.87 17.23
N GLY A 370 -6.48 -19.78 18.03
CA GLY A 370 -6.57 -21.23 17.82
C GLY A 370 -5.45 -21.84 16.98
N HIS A 371 -4.40 -21.08 16.69
CA HIS A 371 -3.26 -21.54 15.89
C HIS A 371 -2.07 -21.90 16.79
N GLU A 372 -1.26 -22.86 16.37
CA GLU A 372 0.02 -23.18 17.02
C GLU A 372 1.16 -22.98 16.02
N LEU A 373 2.09 -22.07 16.31
CA LEU A 373 3.25 -21.77 15.47
C LEU A 373 4.51 -22.40 16.07
N SER A 374 5.22 -23.19 15.27
CA SER A 374 6.54 -23.73 15.58
C SER A 374 7.60 -23.20 14.62
N ILE A 375 8.79 -22.85 15.15
CA ILE A 375 9.86 -22.19 14.41
C ILE A 375 11.18 -22.93 14.65
N SER A 376 11.88 -23.28 13.58
CA SER A 376 13.21 -23.92 13.63
C SER A 376 14.35 -22.90 13.62
N SER A 377 15.58 -23.37 13.88
CA SER A 377 16.80 -22.54 13.75
C SER A 377 17.02 -22.02 12.32
N ASP A 378 16.64 -22.81 11.32
CA ASP A 378 16.84 -22.51 9.90
C ASP A 378 15.69 -21.69 9.29
N MET A 379 14.85 -21.08 10.13
CA MET A 379 13.67 -20.30 9.71
C MET A 379 12.66 -21.11 8.90
N ASN A 380 12.52 -22.41 9.21
CA ASN A 380 11.37 -23.20 8.78
C ASN A 380 10.24 -22.99 9.78
N PHE A 381 9.01 -22.98 9.26
CA PHE A 381 7.81 -22.71 10.03
C PHE A 381 6.82 -23.87 9.86
N ASP A 382 6.20 -24.26 10.95
CA ASP A 382 5.01 -25.12 10.94
C ASP A 382 3.89 -24.41 11.69
N ILE A 383 2.71 -24.37 11.09
CA ILE A 383 1.54 -23.74 11.69
C ILE A 383 0.37 -24.72 11.67
N LYS A 384 -0.07 -25.12 12.84
CA LYS A 384 -1.27 -25.95 12.98
C LYS A 384 -2.49 -25.05 13.04
N THR A 385 -3.45 -25.36 12.20
CA THR A 385 -4.78 -24.75 12.18
C THR A 385 -5.78 -25.64 12.90
N ASN A 386 -6.91 -25.08 13.33
CA ASN A 386 -8.05 -25.89 13.72
C ASN A 386 -8.61 -26.60 12.48
N THR A 387 -9.28 -27.74 12.68
CA THR A 387 -9.77 -28.61 11.58
C THR A 387 -10.73 -27.94 10.60
N ASN A 388 -11.28 -26.78 10.93
CA ASN A 388 -12.24 -26.04 10.11
C ASN A 388 -11.62 -24.83 9.37
N ASP A 389 -10.37 -24.47 9.64
CA ASP A 389 -9.72 -23.32 8.99
C ASP A 389 -8.93 -23.77 7.75
N PRO A 390 -8.92 -22.95 6.68
CA PRO A 390 -8.14 -23.23 5.48
C PRO A 390 -6.67 -23.40 5.85
N GLN A 391 -6.02 -24.41 5.26
CA GLN A 391 -4.64 -24.74 5.57
C GLN A 391 -3.73 -23.52 5.31
N ILE A 392 -2.82 -23.25 6.25
CA ILE A 392 -1.88 -22.12 6.20
C ILE A 392 -0.45 -22.66 6.08
N ARG A 393 0.39 -21.98 5.30
CA ARG A 393 1.85 -22.11 5.37
C ARG A 393 2.52 -20.75 5.48
N LEU A 394 3.62 -20.73 6.21
CA LEU A 394 4.53 -19.58 6.26
C LEU A 394 5.80 -19.95 5.49
N LEU A 395 6.10 -19.20 4.44
CA LEU A 395 7.28 -19.44 3.60
C LEU A 395 8.33 -18.36 3.90
N ASN A 396 9.57 -18.78 4.07
CA ASN A 396 10.68 -17.84 4.27
C ASN A 396 10.94 -17.03 2.98
N GLY A 397 11.19 -15.74 3.12
CA GLY A 397 11.35 -14.81 2.01
C GLY A 397 10.04 -14.36 1.34
N ARG A 398 10.20 -13.54 0.30
CA ARG A 398 9.18 -13.08 -0.64
C ARG A 398 8.94 -14.14 -1.70
N GLN A 399 7.79 -14.80 -1.61
CA GLN A 399 7.39 -15.90 -2.49
C GLN A 399 6.14 -15.52 -3.28
N MET A 400 5.77 -16.34 -4.26
CA MET A 400 4.56 -16.17 -5.07
C MET A 400 4.53 -14.78 -5.73
N GLN A 401 3.45 -14.01 -5.60
CA GLN A 401 3.34 -12.68 -6.20
C GLN A 401 4.29 -11.62 -5.61
N TYR A 402 4.94 -11.89 -4.47
CA TYR A 402 5.92 -10.98 -3.87
C TYR A 402 7.34 -11.22 -4.38
N GLN A 403 7.59 -12.31 -5.11
CA GLN A 403 8.90 -12.67 -5.61
C GLN A 403 9.45 -11.58 -6.55
N SER A 404 10.71 -11.21 -6.35
CA SER A 404 11.40 -10.18 -7.13
C SER A 404 12.74 -10.70 -7.61
N GLU A 405 12.90 -10.86 -8.94
CA GLU A 405 14.17 -11.29 -9.55
C GLU A 405 15.33 -10.35 -9.22
N GLN A 406 15.05 -9.06 -9.01
CA GLN A 406 16.06 -8.04 -8.77
C GLN A 406 16.64 -8.03 -7.34
N ASN A 407 16.03 -8.76 -6.39
CA ASN A 407 16.34 -8.60 -4.96
C ASN A 407 16.52 -9.93 -4.22
N GLN A 408 16.85 -11.03 -4.91
CA GLN A 408 16.95 -12.37 -4.32
C GLN A 408 17.92 -12.46 -3.12
N ASP A 409 18.87 -11.53 -3.00
CA ASP A 409 19.82 -11.47 -1.89
C ASP A 409 19.25 -10.82 -0.60
N GLN A 410 18.05 -10.23 -0.67
CA GLN A 410 17.41 -9.48 0.42
C GLN A 410 16.16 -10.18 1.00
N GLU A 411 16.25 -11.49 1.22
CA GLU A 411 15.15 -12.28 1.81
C GLU A 411 15.15 -12.32 3.34
N ASP A 412 16.26 -11.94 4.00
CA ASP A 412 16.33 -11.91 5.47
C ASP A 412 15.29 -10.94 6.04
N GLY A 413 14.48 -11.46 6.97
CA GLY A 413 13.40 -10.71 7.61
C GLY A 413 12.03 -10.88 6.95
N PHE A 414 11.94 -11.37 5.71
CA PHE A 414 10.66 -11.56 5.02
C PHE A 414 10.07 -12.95 5.26
N VAL A 415 8.74 -13.01 5.40
CA VAL A 415 7.95 -14.24 5.45
C VAL A 415 6.65 -14.01 4.69
N THR A 416 6.35 -14.90 3.75
CA THR A 416 5.10 -14.91 2.97
C THR A 416 4.08 -15.82 3.62
N ILE A 417 2.87 -15.31 3.89
CA ILE A 417 1.73 -16.08 4.39
C ILE A 417 0.95 -16.63 3.20
N VAL A 418 0.74 -17.94 3.16
CA VAL A 418 0.02 -18.63 2.08
C VAL A 418 -1.15 -19.41 2.65
N ARG A 419 -2.34 -19.21 2.07
CA ARG A 419 -3.54 -20.00 2.38
C ARG A 419 -3.93 -20.90 1.22
N TYR A 420 -4.40 -22.09 1.55
CA TYR A 420 -4.89 -23.08 0.60
C TYR A 420 -6.40 -23.23 0.74
N SER A 421 -7.09 -23.36 -0.38
CA SER A 421 -8.53 -23.57 -0.46
C SER A 421 -8.87 -24.34 -1.74
N ASP A 422 -10.13 -24.74 -1.90
CA ASP A 422 -10.61 -25.39 -3.12
C ASP A 422 -10.41 -24.51 -4.36
N GLU A 423 -10.54 -23.19 -4.22
CA GLU A 423 -10.28 -22.20 -5.28
C GLU A 423 -8.78 -22.05 -5.58
N TYR A 424 -7.93 -22.24 -4.56
CA TYR A 424 -6.49 -22.06 -4.63
C TYR A 424 -5.75 -23.30 -4.12
N PRO A 425 -5.81 -24.44 -4.85
CA PRO A 425 -5.21 -25.70 -4.40
C PRO A 425 -3.67 -25.63 -4.35
N ASN A 426 -3.07 -24.75 -5.16
CA ASN A 426 -1.63 -24.49 -5.15
C ASN A 426 -1.22 -23.41 -4.14
N GLY A 427 -2.18 -22.86 -3.40
CA GLY A 427 -1.98 -21.79 -2.42
C GLY A 427 -2.02 -20.39 -3.05
N ARG A 428 -2.56 -19.44 -2.28
CA ARG A 428 -2.60 -18.00 -2.57
C ARG A 428 -1.84 -17.28 -1.46
N ALA A 429 -0.90 -16.40 -1.81
CA ALA A 429 -0.29 -15.59 -0.76
C ALA A 429 -1.28 -14.52 -0.29
N THR A 430 -1.57 -14.49 1.00
CA THR A 430 -2.53 -13.59 1.64
C THR A 430 -1.85 -12.49 2.44
N GLY A 431 -0.55 -12.59 2.67
CA GLY A 431 0.22 -11.53 3.31
C GLY A 431 1.72 -11.68 3.19
N LEU A 432 2.42 -10.58 3.43
CA LEU A 432 3.86 -10.47 3.48
C LEU A 432 4.25 -9.76 4.78
N VAL A 433 5.13 -10.39 5.56
CA VAL A 433 5.63 -9.86 6.82
C VAL A 433 7.12 -9.63 6.71
N ASN A 434 7.58 -8.41 6.93
CA ASN A 434 8.96 -8.16 7.30
C ASN A 434 9.04 -8.03 8.83
N TRP A 435 9.35 -9.14 9.53
CA TRP A 435 9.36 -9.18 11.01
C TRP A 435 10.51 -8.36 11.60
N LYS A 436 11.62 -8.21 10.86
CA LYS A 436 12.81 -7.45 11.26
C LYS A 436 12.52 -5.94 11.29
N LEU A 437 11.90 -5.42 10.24
CA LEU A 437 11.47 -4.03 10.11
C LEU A 437 10.09 -3.78 10.76
N SER A 438 9.40 -4.84 11.17
CA SER A 438 8.05 -4.80 11.74
C SER A 438 7.04 -4.13 10.80
N ALA A 439 7.11 -4.46 9.52
CA ALA A 439 6.22 -3.97 8.47
C ALA A 439 5.46 -5.13 7.83
N MET A 440 4.18 -4.94 7.53
CA MET A 440 3.27 -5.99 7.08
C MET A 440 2.36 -5.47 5.98
N GLU A 441 2.08 -6.33 5.01
CA GLU A 441 1.07 -6.16 3.97
C GLU A 441 0.18 -7.41 3.94
N PHE A 442 -1.15 -7.26 3.89
CA PHE A 442 -2.05 -8.41 3.84
C PHE A 442 -3.41 -8.07 3.22
N VAL A 443 -4.02 -9.05 2.56
CA VAL A 443 -5.31 -8.89 1.88
C VAL A 443 -6.46 -8.74 2.89
N PRO A 444 -7.59 -8.11 2.54
CA PRO A 444 -8.72 -7.90 3.46
C PRO A 444 -9.31 -9.17 4.10
N GLU A 445 -9.14 -10.33 3.47
CA GLU A 445 -9.56 -11.64 3.97
C GLU A 445 -8.64 -12.18 5.07
N GLU A 446 -7.43 -11.65 5.20
CA GLU A 446 -6.48 -12.05 6.23
C GLU A 446 -6.67 -11.21 7.50
N ASP A 447 -6.73 -11.88 8.65
CA ASP A 447 -6.99 -11.20 9.91
C ASP A 447 -5.74 -10.44 10.42
N ALA A 448 -5.88 -9.13 10.61
CA ALA A 448 -4.79 -8.25 11.04
C ALA A 448 -4.11 -8.72 12.33
N VAL A 449 -4.89 -9.24 13.27
CA VAL A 449 -4.38 -9.67 14.58
C VAL A 449 -3.57 -10.95 14.44
N PHE A 450 -4.01 -11.89 13.60
CA PHE A 450 -3.20 -13.05 13.22
C PHE A 450 -1.85 -12.64 12.63
N VAL A 451 -1.84 -11.72 11.66
CA VAL A 451 -0.59 -11.22 11.04
C VAL A 451 0.34 -10.57 12.06
N LEU A 452 -0.20 -9.77 12.98
CA LEU A 452 0.56 -9.15 14.06
C LEU A 452 1.16 -10.18 15.04
N LEU A 453 0.40 -11.22 15.41
CA LEU A 453 0.92 -12.30 16.26
C LEU A 453 2.08 -13.00 15.57
N VAL A 454 1.89 -13.44 14.31
CA VAL A 454 2.94 -14.09 13.50
C VAL A 454 4.20 -13.23 13.48
N SER A 455 4.07 -11.96 13.11
CA SER A 455 5.19 -11.02 13.04
C SER A 455 5.97 -10.93 14.35
N MET A 456 5.27 -10.73 15.47
CA MET A 456 5.90 -10.53 16.77
C MET A 456 6.46 -11.81 17.38
N THR A 457 5.80 -12.96 17.18
CA THR A 457 6.34 -14.24 17.66
C THR A 457 7.59 -14.65 16.89
N ILE A 458 7.65 -14.37 15.58
CA ILE A 458 8.87 -14.61 14.79
C ILE A 458 9.97 -13.69 15.30
N LEU A 459 9.72 -12.37 15.38
CA LEU A 459 10.70 -11.41 15.89
C LEU A 459 11.23 -11.84 17.28
N ARG A 460 10.33 -12.13 18.22
CA ARG A 460 10.69 -12.53 19.58
C ARG A 460 11.53 -13.81 19.62
N SER A 461 11.15 -14.81 18.83
CA SER A 461 11.83 -16.11 18.77
C SER A 461 13.21 -15.98 18.13
N VAL A 462 13.31 -15.24 17.03
CA VAL A 462 14.59 -15.06 16.32
C VAL A 462 15.57 -14.24 17.15
N THR A 463 15.11 -13.21 17.86
CA THR A 463 15.94 -12.47 18.85
C THR A 463 16.51 -13.41 19.91
N GLU A 464 15.71 -14.35 20.41
CA GLU A 464 16.17 -15.33 21.41
C GLU A 464 17.17 -16.33 20.82
N MET A 465 16.86 -16.90 19.66
CA MET A 465 17.71 -17.89 18.98
C MET A 465 19.06 -17.31 18.55
N ARG A 466 19.06 -16.11 17.95
CA ARG A 466 20.29 -15.45 17.47
C ARG A 466 21.05 -14.70 18.56
N ARG A 467 20.43 -14.47 19.73
CA ARG A 467 21.00 -13.70 20.85
C ARG A 467 21.42 -12.28 20.43
N GLU A 468 20.64 -11.69 19.54
CA GLU A 468 20.90 -10.38 18.94
C GLU A 468 19.59 -9.56 18.87
N ASP A 469 19.69 -8.25 19.05
CA ASP A 469 18.54 -7.34 18.93
C ASP A 469 18.16 -7.05 17.46
N VAL A 470 17.80 -8.09 16.72
CA VAL A 470 17.56 -8.06 15.26
C VAL A 470 16.42 -7.12 14.83
N GLY A 471 15.46 -6.80 15.70
CA GLY A 471 14.31 -5.93 15.40
C GLY A 471 14.12 -4.77 16.37
N SER A 472 15.21 -4.30 16.97
CA SER A 472 15.22 -3.13 17.86
C SER A 472 14.26 -3.24 19.05
N LEU A 473 14.07 -4.43 19.62
CA LEU A 473 13.26 -4.66 20.82
C LEU A 473 13.80 -3.93 22.06
N LEU A 474 15.09 -3.59 22.10
CA LEU A 474 15.65 -2.81 23.20
C LEU A 474 15.31 -1.31 23.13
N VAL A 475 14.80 -0.83 21.99
CA VAL A 475 14.36 0.57 21.85
C VAL A 475 13.03 0.75 22.58
N ARG A 476 13.02 1.58 23.62
CA ARG A 476 11.88 1.74 24.55
C ARG A 476 11.33 3.16 24.59
N LYS A 477 11.28 3.80 23.43
CA LYS A 477 10.72 5.14 23.28
C LYS A 477 10.07 5.27 21.92
N ARG A 478 9.04 6.11 21.84
CA ARG A 478 8.45 6.48 20.57
C ARG A 478 9.49 7.17 19.70
N LEU A 479 9.74 6.59 18.53
CA LEU A 479 10.60 7.19 17.52
C LEU A 479 9.78 8.17 16.68
N LYS A 480 10.42 9.25 16.23
CA LYS A 480 9.79 10.17 15.29
C LYS A 480 9.62 9.45 13.96
N GLU A 481 8.38 9.41 13.49
CA GLU A 481 8.06 9.00 12.13
C GLU A 481 8.12 10.22 11.21
N ALA A 482 8.28 9.99 9.91
CA ALA A 482 8.15 11.06 8.92
C ALA A 482 6.80 11.75 9.10
N ASN A 483 6.75 13.06 8.87
CA ASN A 483 5.51 13.81 9.00
C ASN A 483 4.43 13.16 8.15
N GLN A 484 3.31 12.81 8.80
CA GLN A 484 2.16 12.22 8.16
C GLN A 484 1.77 13.07 6.94
N GLY A 485 1.63 12.43 5.78
CA GLY A 485 1.30 13.12 4.56
C GLY A 485 2.48 13.47 3.66
N ASN A 486 3.74 13.22 4.06
CA ASN A 486 4.91 13.55 3.22
C ASN A 486 5.38 12.35 2.39
N ARG A 487 5.57 11.19 3.03
CA ARG A 487 6.12 9.96 2.43
C ARG A 487 5.30 8.74 2.83
N ASP A 488 3.99 8.85 2.68
CA ASP A 488 3.07 7.78 3.03
C ASP A 488 3.38 6.55 2.17
N TRP A 489 3.87 5.50 2.83
CA TRP A 489 4.31 4.27 2.19
C TRP A 489 3.13 3.51 1.58
N GLY A 490 3.32 3.04 0.35
CA GLY A 490 2.27 2.34 -0.39
C GLY A 490 1.09 3.21 -0.82
N SER A 491 1.14 4.53 -0.61
CA SER A 491 0.06 5.44 -1.03
C SER A 491 0.10 5.80 -2.51
N VAL A 492 1.25 5.65 -3.19
CA VAL A 492 1.43 5.98 -4.60
C VAL A 492 2.37 4.98 -5.25
N PHE A 493 2.05 4.53 -6.46
CA PHE A 493 2.90 3.65 -7.26
C PHE A 493 2.94 4.16 -8.70
N VAL A 494 4.11 4.53 -9.20
CA VAL A 494 4.24 4.99 -10.59
C VAL A 494 4.49 3.78 -11.48
N VAL A 495 3.67 3.63 -12.54
CA VAL A 495 3.78 2.52 -13.49
C VAL A 495 5.05 2.64 -14.32
N ASP A 496 5.39 3.87 -14.72
CA ASP A 496 6.64 4.16 -15.42
C ASP A 496 7.86 4.04 -14.49
N SER A 497 8.78 3.14 -14.87
CA SER A 497 10.05 2.87 -14.18
C SER A 497 11.00 4.08 -14.10
N SER A 498 10.73 5.17 -14.83
CA SER A 498 11.56 6.38 -14.87
C SER A 498 11.71 7.10 -13.53
N SER A 499 10.80 6.88 -12.57
CA SER A 499 10.92 7.45 -11.24
C SER A 499 12.01 6.77 -10.40
N LYS A 500 12.99 7.58 -9.95
CA LYS A 500 14.06 7.13 -9.04
C LYS A 500 13.64 7.03 -7.58
N SER A 501 12.45 7.52 -7.22
CA SER A 501 12.01 7.49 -5.82
C SER A 501 11.59 6.07 -5.41
N VAL A 502 12.19 5.56 -4.33
CA VAL A 502 11.82 4.26 -3.75
C VAL A 502 10.42 4.25 -3.13
N TYR A 503 9.89 5.44 -2.78
CA TYR A 503 8.58 5.59 -2.12
C TYR A 503 7.40 5.52 -3.08
N VAL A 504 7.64 5.43 -4.40
CA VAL A 504 6.60 5.24 -5.42
C VAL A 504 6.63 3.86 -6.08
N LYS A 505 7.25 2.90 -5.39
CA LYS A 505 7.35 1.49 -5.80
C LYS A 505 6.81 0.62 -4.66
N PRO A 506 6.48 -0.66 -4.90
CA PRO A 506 6.13 -1.58 -3.83
C PRO A 506 7.16 -1.55 -2.70
N TRP A 507 6.72 -1.38 -1.45
CA TRP A 507 7.62 -1.11 -0.33
C TRP A 507 8.64 -2.24 -0.12
N TYR A 508 8.22 -3.47 -0.39
CA TYR A 508 9.03 -4.67 -0.22
C TYR A 508 10.15 -4.81 -1.27
N TRP A 509 10.20 -3.94 -2.30
CA TRP A 509 11.32 -3.89 -3.24
C TRP A 509 12.55 -3.18 -2.66
N ASN A 510 12.36 -2.22 -1.75
CA ASN A 510 13.42 -1.45 -1.11
C ASN A 510 13.07 -1.19 0.36
N ALA A 511 12.72 -2.25 1.10
CA ALA A 511 12.08 -2.13 2.40
C ALA A 511 12.93 -1.35 3.41
N GLU A 512 14.25 -1.53 3.44
CA GLU A 512 15.12 -0.78 4.34
C GLU A 512 15.10 0.72 4.05
N ALA A 513 15.09 1.13 2.78
CA ALA A 513 15.06 2.54 2.39
C ALA A 513 13.69 3.18 2.63
N VAL A 514 12.61 2.44 2.40
CA VAL A 514 11.23 2.90 2.65
C VAL A 514 10.94 2.98 4.15
N MET A 515 11.50 2.06 4.94
CA MET A 515 11.35 2.01 6.39
C MET A 515 12.43 2.81 7.14
N ALA A 516 13.39 3.40 6.42
CA ALA A 516 14.47 4.18 6.99
C ALA A 516 13.90 5.34 7.80
N ARG A 517 14.52 5.59 8.96
CA ARG A 517 14.15 6.66 9.88
C ARG A 517 14.81 7.97 9.41
N GLU A 518 14.14 9.11 9.60
CA GLU A 518 14.69 10.42 9.18
C GLU A 518 15.90 10.87 10.01
N GLU A 519 16.09 10.34 11.23
CA GLU A 519 17.24 10.69 12.08
C GLU A 519 18.23 9.50 12.20
N SER A 520 19.41 9.66 11.60
CA SER A 520 20.62 8.85 11.84
C SER A 520 21.40 9.29 13.10
N GLY A 521 20.81 10.16 13.91
CA GLY A 521 21.39 10.59 15.17
C GLY A 521 21.39 9.44 16.17
N TYR A 522 22.55 9.19 16.80
CA TYR A 522 22.69 8.28 17.94
C TYR A 522 21.47 8.40 18.84
N VAL A 523 20.60 7.39 18.82
CA VAL A 523 19.52 7.28 19.78
C VAL A 523 20.21 7.17 21.13
N THR A 524 20.30 8.28 21.85
CA THR A 524 20.85 8.29 23.21
C THR A 524 19.97 7.34 24.01
N LYS A 525 20.51 6.17 24.35
CA LYS A 525 19.87 5.13 25.18
C LYS A 525 19.83 5.56 26.65
N SER A 526 19.54 6.84 26.90
CA SER A 526 19.29 7.32 28.25
C SER A 526 17.83 6.98 28.55
N TYR A 527 17.64 5.80 29.12
CA TYR A 527 16.35 5.36 29.65
C TYR A 527 16.20 5.85 31.08
N SER A 528 14.96 6.10 31.50
CA SER A 528 14.73 6.55 32.87
C SER A 528 15.02 5.44 33.87
N VAL A 529 15.26 5.82 35.13
CA VAL A 529 15.50 4.84 36.22
C VAL A 529 14.30 3.91 36.37
N GLU A 530 13.09 4.42 36.11
CA GLU A 530 11.83 3.66 36.17
C GLU A 530 11.75 2.56 35.11
N GLU A 531 12.20 2.84 33.87
CA GLU A 531 12.18 1.92 32.72
C GLU A 531 13.29 0.85 32.78
N CYS A 532 14.28 1.02 33.66
CA CYS A 532 15.44 0.14 33.87
C CYS A 532 16.47 0.13 32.73
N GLY A 533 17.69 -0.31 33.03
CA GLY A 533 18.77 -0.42 32.04
C GLY A 533 18.58 -1.58 31.06
N ASP A 534 19.33 -1.55 29.94
CA ASP A 534 19.28 -2.58 28.90
C ASP A 534 19.56 -4.00 29.44
N GLU A 535 20.39 -4.14 30.48
CA GLU A 535 20.80 -5.45 31.02
C GLU A 535 19.62 -6.33 31.46
N LEU A 536 18.57 -5.76 32.07
CA LEU A 536 17.36 -6.49 32.44
C LEU A 536 16.70 -7.11 31.20
N TYR A 537 16.56 -6.32 30.14
CA TYR A 537 15.88 -6.74 28.92
C TYR A 537 16.74 -7.69 28.10
N LYS A 538 18.06 -7.47 28.02
CA LYS A 538 18.98 -8.41 27.35
C LYS A 538 18.96 -9.78 27.98
N GLN A 539 19.00 -9.87 29.32
CA GLN A 539 18.93 -11.16 30.02
C GLN A 539 17.62 -11.91 29.75
N ALA A 540 16.52 -11.19 29.57
CA ALA A 540 15.24 -11.80 29.23
C ALA A 540 15.12 -12.13 27.74
N LEU A 541 15.66 -11.30 26.85
CA LEU A 541 15.57 -11.48 25.40
C LEU A 541 16.53 -12.56 24.90
N PHE A 542 17.75 -12.62 25.44
CA PHE A 542 18.85 -13.49 25.00
C PHE A 542 19.10 -14.64 25.97
N VAL A 543 18.03 -15.29 26.44
CA VAL A 543 18.11 -16.33 27.47
C VAL A 543 19.24 -17.32 27.17
N LYS A 544 20.06 -17.57 28.19
CA LYS A 544 21.22 -18.46 28.08
C LYS A 544 20.82 -19.91 27.88
#